data_AF-A0A839P1F9-F1
#
_entry.id   AF-A0A839P1F9-F1
#
_cell.length_a   1.000
_cell.length_b   1.000
_cell.length_c   1.000
_cell.angle_alpha   90.00
_cell.angle_beta   90.00
_cell.angle_gamma   90.00
#
_symmetry.space_group_name_H-M   'P 1'
#
loop_
_entity.id
_entity.type
_entity.pdbx_description
1 polymer ?
#
loop_
_entity_poly.entity_id
_entity_poly.type
_entity_poly.pdbx_seq_one_letter_code
_entity_poly.pdbx_strand_id
1 'polypeptide(L)'
;MAKPGDEDEQAIDRLTLYMLKETYCAAAGALMRMSPQAAEALFQAFERQIADALQRMHAHRSEGPDSTAIALAVGDRIADILDQAHRRQFEPATAPRPEDRSLKAVRESGLSNEAVEMLADLQRRFPAP
;
A
#
# COMPACT_ATOMS: atom_id res chain seq x y z
N MET A 1 19.09 -7.31 -24.90
CA MET A 1 19.78 -7.50 -23.62
C MET A 1 19.86 -6.13 -22.98
N ALA A 2 19.05 -5.87 -21.95
CA ALA A 2 19.09 -4.60 -21.22
C ALA A 2 20.41 -4.52 -20.43
N LYS A 3 20.96 -3.31 -20.29
CA LYS A 3 22.23 -3.11 -19.58
C LYS A 3 21.93 -3.19 -18.08
N PRO A 4 22.82 -3.75 -17.23
CA PRO A 4 22.55 -3.91 -15.79
C PRO A 4 22.17 -2.61 -15.06
N GLY A 5 22.55 -1.43 -15.57
CA GLY A 5 22.09 -0.14 -15.03
C GLY A 5 20.62 0.19 -15.31
N ASP A 6 20.06 -0.30 -16.43
CA ASP A 6 18.66 -0.04 -16.78
C ASP A 6 17.72 -0.91 -15.92
N GLU A 7 18.18 -2.08 -15.48
CA GLU A 7 17.43 -2.98 -14.60
C GLU A 7 17.37 -2.43 -13.17
N ASP A 8 18.47 -1.85 -12.68
CA ASP A 8 18.55 -1.21 -11.37
C ASP A 8 17.67 0.05 -11.32
N GLU A 9 17.69 0.90 -12.35
CA GLU A 9 16.86 2.10 -12.42
C GLU A 9 15.36 1.75 -12.46
N GLN A 10 14.97 0.76 -13.26
CA GLN A 10 13.60 0.25 -13.24
C GLN A 10 13.21 -0.38 -11.90
N ALA A 11 14.15 -1.03 -11.20
CA ALA A 11 13.89 -1.57 -9.88
C ALA A 11 13.65 -0.44 -8.86
N ILE A 12 14.43 0.64 -8.93
CA ILE A 12 14.26 1.84 -8.10
C ILE A 12 12.90 2.48 -8.34
N ASP A 13 12.49 2.65 -9.61
CA ASP A 13 11.19 3.24 -9.94
C ASP A 13 10.03 2.38 -9.43
N ARG A 14 10.11 1.06 -9.63
CA ARG A 14 9.11 0.12 -9.12
C ARG A 14 9.01 0.16 -7.60
N LEU A 15 10.15 0.18 -6.91
CA LEU A 15 10.19 0.17 -5.46
C LEU A 15 9.72 1.53 -4.89
N THR A 16 10.07 2.63 -5.55
CA THR A 16 9.60 3.99 -5.20
C THR A 16 8.08 4.06 -5.30
N LEU A 17 7.51 3.60 -6.41
CA LEU A 17 6.06 3.55 -6.59
C LEU A 17 5.39 2.65 -5.54
N TYR A 18 5.99 1.50 -5.24
CA TYR A 18 5.50 0.59 -4.19
C TYR A 18 5.49 1.26 -2.81
N MET A 19 6.57 1.95 -2.43
CA MET A 19 6.68 2.63 -1.14
C MET A 19 5.70 3.80 -1.02
N LEU A 20 5.49 4.56 -2.10
CA LEU A 20 4.47 5.60 -2.17
C LEU A 20 3.06 5.02 -1.99
N LYS A 21 2.76 3.91 -2.67
CA LYS A 21 1.49 3.18 -2.52
C LYS A 21 1.26 2.73 -1.08
N GLU A 22 2.24 2.08 -0.45
CA GLU A 22 2.09 1.60 0.94
C GLU A 22 1.90 2.76 1.93
N THR A 23 2.65 3.85 1.75
CA THR A 23 2.52 5.05 2.59
C THR A 23 1.15 5.69 2.43
N TYR A 24 0.68 5.83 1.18
CA TYR A 24 -0.67 6.34 0.89
C TYR A 24 -1.73 5.46 1.56
N CYS A 25 -1.67 4.13 1.40
CA CYS A 25 -2.62 3.21 2.02
C CYS A 25 -2.62 3.34 3.56
N ALA A 26 -1.44 3.45 4.18
CA ALA A 26 -1.31 3.60 5.63
C ALA A 26 -1.90 4.93 6.12
N ALA A 27 -1.58 6.05 5.45
CA ALA A 27 -2.11 7.37 5.76
C ALA A 27 -3.63 7.42 5.59
N ALA A 28 -4.13 6.87 4.49
CA ALA A 28 -5.54 6.74 4.17
C ALA A 28 -6.29 5.95 5.27
N GLY A 29 -5.74 4.82 5.70
CA GLY A 29 -6.28 4.03 6.81
C GLY A 29 -6.25 4.75 8.16
N ALA A 30 -5.17 5.49 8.46
CA ALA A 30 -5.08 6.28 9.68
C ALA A 30 -6.11 7.42 9.69
N LEU A 31 -6.24 8.15 8.58
CA LEU A 31 -7.22 9.23 8.45
C LEU A 31 -8.65 8.71 8.60
N MET A 32 -9.00 7.60 7.96
CA MET A 32 -10.34 7.01 8.08
C MET A 32 -10.69 6.64 9.53
N ARG A 33 -9.72 6.16 10.32
CA ARG A 33 -9.94 5.88 11.75
C ARG A 33 -10.11 7.14 12.61
N MET A 34 -9.48 8.25 12.22
CA MET A 34 -9.54 9.51 12.96
C MET A 34 -10.75 10.38 12.58
N SER A 35 -11.01 10.52 11.28
CA SER A 35 -12.10 11.32 10.72
C SER A 35 -12.45 10.82 9.31
N PRO A 36 -13.49 9.98 9.17
CA PRO A 36 -13.94 9.48 7.87
C PRO A 36 -14.28 10.59 6.88
N GLN A 37 -14.92 11.66 7.34
CA GLN A 37 -15.30 12.80 6.50
C GLN A 37 -14.08 13.55 5.97
N ALA A 38 -13.03 13.71 6.78
CA ALA A 38 -11.79 14.35 6.32
C ALA A 38 -11.04 13.46 5.32
N ALA A 39 -11.06 12.14 5.54
CA ALA A 39 -10.47 11.17 4.62
C ALA A 39 -11.15 11.19 3.25
N GLU A 40 -12.49 11.21 3.23
CA GLU A 40 -13.27 11.27 1.98
C GLU A 40 -13.01 12.58 1.20
N ALA A 41 -13.02 13.72 1.89
CA ALA A 41 -12.70 15.01 1.27
C ALA A 41 -11.26 15.02 0.70
N LEU A 42 -10.31 14.41 1.41
CA LEU A 42 -8.93 14.28 0.95
C LEU A 42 -8.82 13.38 -0.28
N PHE A 43 -9.51 12.24 -0.31
CA PHE A 43 -9.50 11.34 -1.47
C PHE A 43 -10.10 12.00 -2.71
N GLN A 44 -11.23 12.68 -2.57
CA GLN A 44 -11.83 13.45 -3.68
C GLN A 44 -10.89 14.54 -4.19
N ALA A 45 -10.19 15.24 -3.28
CA ALA A 45 -9.20 16.25 -3.68
C ALA A 45 -8.01 15.64 -4.44
N PHE A 46 -7.52 14.47 -4.01
CA PHE A 46 -6.46 13.76 -4.74
C PHE A 46 -6.92 13.26 -6.10
N GLU A 47 -8.08 12.61 -6.19
CA GLU A 47 -8.65 12.15 -7.46
C GLU A 47 -8.78 13.29 -8.47
N ARG A 48 -9.28 14.44 -8.03
CA ARG A 48 -9.39 15.63 -8.87
C ARG A 48 -8.04 16.13 -9.36
N GLN A 49 -7.06 16.24 -8.45
CA GLN A 49 -5.70 16.68 -8.80
C GLN A 49 -5.01 15.73 -9.78
N ILE A 50 -5.23 14.42 -9.64
CA ILE A 50 -4.72 13.39 -10.55
C ILE A 50 -5.38 13.53 -11.93
N ALA A 51 -6.71 13.64 -11.98
CA ALA A 51 -7.44 13.83 -13.23
C ALA A 51 -6.97 15.09 -13.97
N ASP A 52 -6.82 16.20 -13.25
CA ASP A 52 -6.30 17.46 -13.81
C ASP A 52 -4.86 17.29 -14.33
N ALA A 53 -4.01 16.55 -13.63
CA ALA A 53 -2.64 16.28 -14.07
C ALA A 53 -2.59 15.43 -15.34
N LEU A 54 -3.38 14.35 -15.42
CA LEU A 54 -3.47 13.49 -16.60
C LEU A 54 -4.04 14.25 -17.80
N GLN A 55 -5.06 15.08 -17.57
CA GLN A 55 -5.62 15.93 -18.62
C GLN A 55 -4.59 16.95 -19.13
N ARG A 56 -3.81 17.56 -18.24
CA ARG A 56 -2.69 18.43 -18.64
C ARG A 56 -1.64 17.66 -19.45
N MET A 57 -1.25 16.46 -19.01
CA MET A 57 -0.25 15.65 -19.70
C MET A 57 -0.70 15.30 -21.13
N HIS A 58 -1.97 14.92 -21.29
CA HIS A 58 -2.59 14.67 -22.59
C HIS A 58 -2.63 15.95 -23.46
N ALA A 59 -3.12 17.07 -22.91
CA ALA A 59 -3.29 18.32 -23.65
C ALA A 59 -1.96 18.91 -24.13
N HIS A 60 -0.90 18.82 -23.32
CA HIS A 60 0.42 19.35 -23.66
C HIS A 60 1.27 18.36 -24.48
N ARG A 61 0.77 17.15 -24.73
CA ARG A 61 1.55 16.05 -25.31
C ARG A 61 2.93 15.91 -24.66
N SER A 62 2.97 15.90 -23.33
CA SER A 62 4.22 15.90 -22.55
C SER A 62 5.16 14.73 -22.88
N GLU A 63 4.60 13.62 -23.37
CA GLU A 63 5.30 12.40 -23.78
C GLU A 63 5.28 12.20 -25.31
N GLY A 64 4.99 13.26 -26.07
CA GLY A 64 4.88 13.20 -27.54
C GLY A 64 3.58 12.54 -28.02
N PRO A 65 3.58 11.86 -29.19
CA PRO A 65 2.38 11.26 -29.79
C PRO A 65 1.64 10.26 -28.88
N ASP A 66 2.38 9.58 -28.00
CA ASP A 66 1.86 8.52 -27.13
C ASP A 66 1.26 9.03 -25.81
N SER A 67 1.26 10.35 -25.58
CA SER A 67 0.81 10.97 -24.33
C SER A 67 -0.59 10.54 -23.88
N THR A 68 -1.51 10.29 -24.83
CA THR A 68 -2.85 9.77 -24.51
C THR A 68 -2.79 8.35 -23.96
N ALA A 69 -2.05 7.46 -24.62
CA ALA A 69 -1.93 6.07 -24.19
C ALA A 69 -1.23 5.98 -22.83
N ILE A 70 -0.20 6.80 -22.62
CA ILE A 70 0.51 6.89 -21.34
C ILE A 70 -0.42 7.45 -20.25
N ALA A 71 -1.17 8.52 -20.52
CA ALA A 71 -2.12 9.08 -19.56
C ALA A 71 -3.19 8.06 -19.13
N LEU A 72 -3.71 7.27 -20.07
CA LEU A 72 -4.66 6.20 -19.75
C LEU A 72 -4.01 5.11 -18.89
N ALA A 73 -2.84 4.61 -19.28
CA ALA A 73 -2.14 3.56 -18.53
C ALA A 73 -1.75 4.02 -17.11
N VAL A 74 -1.33 5.28 -16.94
CA VAL A 74 -1.06 5.88 -15.63
C VAL A 74 -2.35 6.02 -14.83
N GLY A 75 -3.45 6.46 -15.48
CA GLY A 75 -4.77 6.57 -14.86
C GLY A 75 -5.27 5.24 -14.29
N ASP A 76 -5.22 4.17 -15.09
CA ASP A 76 -5.62 2.83 -14.67
C ASP A 76 -4.81 2.35 -13.46
N ARG A 77 -3.49 2.55 -13.50
CA ARG A 77 -2.60 2.13 -12.42
C ARG A 77 -2.81 2.93 -11.13
N ILE A 78 -3.16 4.20 -11.21
CA ILE A 78 -3.52 5.01 -10.04
C ILE A 78 -4.88 4.57 -9.49
N ALA A 79 -5.87 4.32 -10.35
CA ALA A 79 -7.18 3.83 -9.93
C ALA A 79 -7.06 2.52 -9.12
N ASP A 80 -6.22 1.59 -9.56
CA ASP A 80 -5.91 0.36 -8.81
C ASP A 80 -5.32 0.62 -7.42
N ILE A 81 -4.50 1.67 -7.27
CA ILE A 81 -3.90 2.05 -5.98
C ILE A 81 -4.97 2.62 -5.04
N LEU A 82 -5.83 3.52 -5.55
CA LEU A 82 -6.90 4.13 -4.78
C LEU A 82 -7.92 3.07 -4.31
N ASP A 83 -8.33 2.17 -5.21
CA ASP A 83 -9.24 1.08 -4.89
C ASP A 83 -8.65 0.12 -3.84
N GLN A 84 -7.35 -0.20 -3.93
CA GLN A 84 -6.66 -0.98 -2.89
C GLN A 84 -6.63 -0.25 -1.54
N ALA A 85 -6.38 1.06 -1.53
CA ALA A 85 -6.40 1.83 -0.30
C ALA A 85 -7.80 1.83 0.33
N HIS A 86 -8.86 1.98 -0.46
CA HIS A 86 -10.24 1.88 0.01
C HIS A 86 -10.54 0.48 0.55
N ARG A 87 -10.25 -0.61 -0.20
CA ARG A 87 -10.53 -1.98 0.26
C ARG A 87 -9.82 -2.34 1.57
N ARG A 88 -8.55 -1.93 1.74
CA ARG A 88 -7.76 -2.22 2.95
C ARG A 88 -8.29 -1.48 4.20
N GLN A 89 -9.14 -0.47 4.02
CA GLN A 89 -9.84 0.24 5.11
C GLN A 89 -11.14 -0.46 5.51
N PHE A 90 -11.80 -1.13 4.57
CA PHE A 90 -13.09 -1.79 4.77
C PHE A 90 -12.98 -3.30 5.01
N GLU A 91 -11.80 -3.91 4.81
CA GLU A 91 -11.55 -5.22 5.41
C GLU A 91 -11.59 -5.06 6.94
N PRO A 92 -12.52 -5.72 7.64
CA PRO A 92 -12.44 -5.79 9.08
C PRO A 92 -11.08 -6.39 9.41
N ALA A 93 -10.30 -5.70 10.25
CA ALA A 93 -9.17 -6.31 10.92
C ALA A 93 -9.66 -7.67 11.40
N THR A 94 -9.17 -8.75 10.76
CA THR A 94 -9.61 -10.12 11.01
C THR A 94 -9.82 -10.27 12.49
N ALA A 95 -11.06 -10.62 12.88
CA ALA A 95 -11.46 -10.86 14.27
C ALA A 95 -10.32 -11.59 14.99
N PRO A 96 -10.00 -11.24 16.25
CA PRO A 96 -8.86 -11.81 16.96
C PRO A 96 -8.86 -13.31 16.76
N ARG A 97 -7.90 -13.78 15.94
CA ARG A 97 -7.75 -15.20 15.66
C ARG A 97 -7.54 -15.84 17.03
N PRO A 98 -8.31 -16.90 17.38
CA PRO A 98 -8.29 -17.45 18.73
C PRO A 98 -6.83 -17.67 19.11
N GLU A 99 -6.39 -17.00 20.18
CA GLU A 99 -5.01 -17.06 20.65
C GLU A 99 -4.56 -18.52 20.63
N ASP A 100 -3.53 -18.81 19.84
CA ASP A 100 -3.01 -20.16 19.73
C ASP A 100 -2.56 -20.55 21.13
N ARG A 101 -3.14 -21.63 21.67
CA ARG A 101 -3.01 -22.05 23.08
C ARG A 101 -1.53 -22.14 23.52
N SER A 102 -0.65 -22.35 22.56
CA SER A 102 0.81 -22.33 22.64
C SER A 102 1.39 -20.98 23.07
N LEU A 103 0.93 -19.85 22.54
CA LEU A 103 1.44 -18.51 22.90
C LEU A 103 0.99 -18.09 24.30
N LYS A 104 -0.20 -18.51 24.72
CA LYS A 104 -0.69 -18.30 26.08
C LYS A 104 0.16 -19.06 27.11
N ALA A 105 0.52 -20.31 26.82
CA ALA A 105 1.42 -21.10 27.67
C ALA A 105 2.83 -20.50 27.78
N VAL A 106 3.34 -19.90 26.70
CA VAL A 106 4.64 -19.19 26.69
C VAL A 106 4.59 -17.93 27.57
N ARG A 107 3.48 -17.19 27.55
CA ARG A 107 3.29 -16.00 28.42
C ARG A 107 3.17 -16.37 29.90
N GLU A 108 2.52 -17.49 30.20
CA GLU A 108 2.37 -18.04 31.56
C GLU A 108 3.68 -18.62 32.12
N SER A 109 4.68 -18.86 31.27
CA SER A 109 6.01 -19.36 31.66
C SER A 109 7.00 -18.28 32.13
N GLY A 110 6.57 -17.01 32.18
CA GLY A 110 7.37 -15.89 32.70
C GLY A 110 8.37 -15.30 31.71
N LEU A 111 8.21 -15.55 30.41
CA LEU A 111 9.00 -14.94 29.35
C LEU A 111 8.61 -13.46 29.15
N SER A 112 9.59 -12.61 28.83
CA SER A 112 9.34 -11.18 28.58
C SER A 112 8.46 -11.01 27.33
N ASN A 113 7.71 -9.91 27.28
CA ASN A 113 6.83 -9.63 26.14
C ASN A 113 7.60 -9.55 24.82
N GLU A 114 8.84 -9.06 24.83
CA GLU A 114 9.71 -9.00 23.64
C GLU A 114 10.07 -10.41 23.12
N ALA A 115 10.28 -11.38 24.01
CA ALA A 115 10.56 -12.75 23.62
C ALA A 115 9.33 -13.43 22.99
N VAL A 116 8.13 -13.10 23.48
CA VAL A 116 6.85 -13.57 22.92
C VAL A 116 6.62 -13.00 21.52
N GLU A 117 6.90 -11.71 21.31
CA GLU A 117 6.79 -11.06 20.00
C GLU A 117 7.77 -11.65 18.98
N MET A 118 9.02 -11.88 19.38
CA MET A 118 10.02 -12.53 18.51
C MET A 118 9.61 -13.94 18.09
N LEU A 119 9.04 -14.74 19.00
CA LEU A 119 8.55 -16.09 18.69
C LEU A 119 7.35 -16.07 17.74
N ALA A 120 6.44 -15.11 17.91
CA ALA A 120 5.30 -14.94 17.02
C ALA A 120 5.74 -14.56 15.60
N ASP A 121 6.74 -13.70 15.46
CA ASP A 121 7.30 -13.33 14.16
C ASP A 121 8.05 -14.50 13.50
N LEU A 122 8.76 -15.32 14.28
CA LEU A 122 9.44 -16.54 13.78
C LEU A 122 8.44 -17.58 13.26
N GLN A 123 7.35 -17.83 13.98
CA GLN A 123 6.28 -18.74 13.54
C GLN A 123 5.58 -18.25 12.28
N ARG A 124 5.38 -16.93 12.14
CA ARG A 124 4.81 -16.34 10.93
C ARG A 124 5.71 -16.55 9.72
N ARG A 125 7.02 -16.52 9.92
CA ARG A 125 8.03 -16.63 8.86
C ARG A 125 8.30 -18.09 8.45
N PHE A 126 8.13 -19.02 9.39
CA PHE A 126 8.32 -20.46 9.17
C PHE A 126 7.13 -21.24 9.75
N PRO A 127 5.98 -21.25 9.06
CA PRO A 127 4.87 -22.10 9.45
C PRO A 127 5.32 -23.57 9.36
N ALA A 128 5.11 -24.34 10.44
CA ALA A 128 5.36 -25.78 10.41
C ALA A 128 4.47 -26.44 9.34
N PRO A 129 4.96 -27.47 8.63
CA PRO A 129 4.19 -28.20 7.63
C PRO A 129 3.00 -28.96 8.23
#